data_AF-A0A0W0GID3-F1
#
_entry.id   AF-A0A0W0GID3-F1
#
_cell.length_a   1.000
_cell.length_b   1.000
_cell.length_c   1.000
_cell.angle_alpha   90.00
_cell.angle_beta   90.00
_cell.angle_gamma   90.00
#
_symmetry.space_group_name_H-M   'P 1'
#
loop_
_entity.id
_entity.type
_entity.pdbx_description
1 polymer ?
#
loop_
_entity_poly.entity_id
_entity_poly.type
_entity_poly.pdbx_seq_one_letter_code
_entity_poly.pdbx_strand_id
1 'polypeptide(L)'
;MEAKKAPGLVSRMFGTGEVSLLDTKTGYRYSLVAYCPKDGDYSYVDRVDRFEKAGKSLKTVTFKCPTCSTTFEVPKTKIMVI
;
A
#
# COMPACT_ATOMS: atom_id res chain seq x y z
N MET A 1 6.57 11.14 9.86
CA MET A 1 6.21 9.71 9.64
C MET A 1 7.16 9.18 8.58
N GLU A 2 7.87 8.09 8.85
CA GLU A 2 8.85 7.52 7.92
C GLU A 2 8.29 6.22 7.34
N ALA A 3 8.25 6.09 6.01
CA ALA A 3 7.84 4.84 5.40
C ALA A 3 8.96 3.80 5.56
N LYS A 4 8.59 2.59 5.97
CA LYS A 4 9.51 1.47 6.14
C LYS A 4 9.17 0.34 5.16
N LYS A 5 10.22 -0.24 4.57
CA LYS A 5 10.09 -1.51 3.83
C LYS A 5 9.78 -2.63 4.82
N ALA A 6 8.52 -3.05 4.88
CA ALA A 6 8.07 -4.16 5.71
C ALA A 6 7.36 -5.22 4.84
N PRO A 7 8.11 -6.03 4.06
CA PRO A 7 7.53 -6.97 3.10
C PRO A 7 6.59 -8.00 3.74
N GLY A 8 6.81 -8.34 5.02
CA GLY A 8 5.90 -9.19 5.78
C GLY A 8 4.55 -8.53 6.06
N LEU A 9 4.53 -7.26 6.47
CA LEU A 9 3.30 -6.50 6.70
C LEU A 9 2.56 -6.26 5.37
N VAL A 10 3.27 -5.86 4.33
CA VAL A 10 2.69 -5.70 2.98
C VAL A 10 2.07 -7.01 2.51
N SER A 11 2.75 -8.15 2.68
CA SER A 11 2.20 -9.46 2.29
C SER A 11 0.97 -9.84 3.10
N ARG A 12 0.96 -9.56 4.41
CA ARG A 12 -0.21 -9.77 5.26
C ARG A 12 -1.40 -8.93 4.80
N MET A 13 -1.19 -7.64 4.55
CA MET A 13 -2.19 -6.70 4.05
C MET A 13 -2.77 -7.12 2.70
N PHE A 14 -1.92 -7.58 1.78
CA PHE A 14 -2.38 -8.15 0.52
C PHE A 14 -3.18 -9.44 0.72
N GLY A 15 -2.78 -10.31 1.65
CA GLY A 15 -3.52 -11.53 1.96
C GLY A 15 -4.87 -11.29 2.67
N THR A 16 -5.00 -10.23 3.48
CA THR A 16 -6.26 -9.90 4.17
C THR A 16 -7.19 -9.02 3.35
N GLY A 17 -6.69 -8.36 2.30
CA GLY A 17 -7.50 -7.41 1.51
C GLY A 17 -7.48 -5.97 2.01
N GLU A 18 -6.63 -5.69 2.99
CA GLU A 18 -6.63 -4.44 3.73
C GLU A 18 -5.50 -3.54 3.26
N VAL A 19 -5.80 -2.27 3.02
CA VAL A 19 -4.80 -1.25 2.64
C VAL A 19 -4.24 -0.50 3.84
N SER A 20 -4.82 -0.74 5.02
CA SER A 20 -4.37 -0.22 6.30
C SER A 20 -4.52 -1.27 7.38
N LEU A 21 -3.51 -1.42 8.25
CA LEU A 21 -3.49 -2.39 9.33
C LEU A 21 -3.26 -1.68 10.65
N LEU A 22 -4.17 -1.89 11.60
CA LEU A 22 -4.01 -1.38 12.98
C LEU A 22 -3.19 -2.39 13.78
N ASP A 23 -2.05 -1.94 14.29
CA ASP A 23 -1.26 -2.69 15.24
C ASP A 23 -1.85 -2.50 16.64
N THR A 24 -2.52 -3.53 17.15
CA THR A 24 -3.21 -3.47 18.44
C THR A 24 -2.27 -3.40 19.64
N LYS A 25 -0.97 -3.68 19.46
CA LYS A 25 0.04 -3.61 20.52
C LYS A 25 0.56 -2.19 20.72
N THR A 26 0.77 -1.47 19.62
CA THR A 26 1.34 -0.11 19.62
C THR A 26 0.29 0.97 19.39
N GLY A 27 -0.91 0.59 18.96
CA GLY A 27 -1.96 1.52 18.52
C GLY A 27 -1.67 2.16 17.15
N TYR A 28 -0.58 1.79 16.49
CA TYR A 28 -0.14 2.41 15.25
C TYR A 28 -0.90 1.88 14.04
N ARG A 29 -1.32 2.77 13.13
CA ARG A 29 -2.02 2.38 11.90
C ARG A 29 -1.07 2.43 10.71
N TYR A 30 -0.65 1.25 10.25
CA TYR A 30 0.13 1.11 9.04
C TYR A 30 -0.73 1.34 7.81
N SER A 31 -0.24 2.12 6.85
CA SER A 31 -0.90 2.32 5.55
C SER A 31 0.06 2.04 4.41
N LEU A 32 -0.44 1.45 3.31
CA LEU A 32 0.39 1.19 2.13
C LEU A 32 0.76 2.51 1.44
N VAL A 33 2.04 2.66 1.13
CA VAL A 33 2.58 3.79 0.37
C VAL A 33 3.61 3.33 -0.65
N ALA A 34 3.80 4.12 -1.70
CA ALA A 34 4.81 3.89 -2.72
C ALA A 34 5.47 5.21 -3.13
N TYR A 35 6.71 5.17 -3.62
CA TYR A 35 7.36 6.35 -4.18
C TYR A 35 6.80 6.68 -5.55
N CYS A 36 6.50 7.95 -5.80
CA CYS A 36 6.12 8.42 -7.12
C CYS A 36 7.32 8.34 -8.07
N PRO A 37 7.16 7.76 -9.27
CA PRO A 37 8.24 7.69 -10.25
C PRO A 37 8.61 9.06 -10.86
N LYS A 38 7.81 10.11 -10.66
CA LYS A 38 8.07 11.44 -11.23
C LYS A 38 8.84 12.37 -10.29
N ASP A 39 8.41 12.45 -9.04
CA ASP A 39 8.94 13.42 -8.06
C ASP A 39 9.66 12.73 -6.88
N GLY A 40 9.46 11.42 -6.69
CA GLY A 40 10.05 10.68 -5.58
C GLY A 40 9.34 10.86 -4.23
N ASP A 41 8.22 11.59 -4.17
CA ASP A 41 7.40 11.73 -2.96
C ASP A 41 6.57 10.48 -2.66
N TYR A 42 6.03 10.44 -1.44
CA TYR A 42 5.09 9.41 -1.03
C TYR A 42 3.75 9.57 -1.72
N SER A 43 3.32 8.49 -2.35
CA SER A 43 1.99 8.33 -2.93
C SER A 43 1.16 7.37 -2.09
N TYR A 44 -0.12 7.70 -1.94
CA TYR A 44 -1.08 6.94 -1.13
C TYR A 44 -2.00 6.12 -2.02
N VAL A 45 -2.64 5.11 -1.42
CA VAL A 45 -3.59 4.26 -2.14
C VAL A 45 -4.79 5.07 -2.62
N ASP A 46 -5.06 4.99 -3.92
CA ASP A 46 -6.23 5.59 -4.58
C ASP A 46 -7.28 4.53 -4.86
N ARG A 47 -6.86 3.39 -5.44
CA ARG A 47 -7.74 2.27 -5.82
C ARG A 47 -7.08 0.93 -5.54
N VAL A 48 -7.90 -0.09 -5.32
CA VAL A 48 -7.45 -1.47 -5.17
C VAL A 48 -8.29 -2.41 -6.00
N ASP A 49 -7.62 -3.37 -6.62
CA ASP A 49 -8.24 -4.51 -7.28
C ASP A 49 -8.13 -5.74 -6.39
N ARG A 50 -9.18 -6.58 -6.36
CA ARG A 50 -9.28 -7.74 -5.48
C ARG A 50 -9.61 -8.98 -6.28
N PHE A 51 -9.12 -10.14 -5.84
CA PHE A 51 -9.50 -11.41 -6.46
C PHE A 51 -10.95 -11.76 -6.13
N GLU A 52 -11.80 -11.93 -7.16
CA GLU A 52 -13.23 -12.25 -7.00
C GLU A 52 -13.49 -13.66 -6.46
N LYS A 53 -12.63 -14.65 -6.78
CA LYS A 53 -12.93 -16.07 -6.59
C LYS A 53 -12.41 -16.72 -5.31
N ALA A 54 -11.52 -16.06 -4.55
CA ALA A 54 -10.92 -16.67 -3.37
C ALA A 54 -10.55 -15.59 -2.33
N GLY A 55 -11.52 -15.23 -1.49
CA GLY A 55 -11.25 -14.63 -0.18
C GLY A 55 -10.43 -13.34 -0.17
N LYS A 56 -11.11 -12.21 -0.38
CA LYS A 56 -10.73 -10.84 0.06
C LYS A 56 -9.34 -10.29 -0.33
N SER A 57 -8.43 -11.04 -0.92
CA SER A 57 -7.03 -10.65 -1.13
C SER A 57 -6.87 -9.54 -2.16
N LEU A 58 -5.93 -8.61 -1.92
CA LEU A 58 -5.55 -7.57 -2.88
C LEU A 58 -4.77 -8.21 -4.05
N LYS A 59 -5.19 -7.90 -5.27
CA LYS A 59 -4.49 -8.28 -6.50
C LYS A 59 -3.50 -7.19 -6.90
N THR A 60 -4.00 -5.98 -7.10
CA THR A 60 -3.18 -4.80 -7.39
C THR A 60 -3.63 -3.60 -6.57
N VAL A 61 -2.71 -2.66 -6.38
CA VAL A 61 -2.92 -1.42 -5.64
C VAL A 61 -2.43 -0.28 -6.51
N THR A 62 -3.35 0.63 -6.80
CA THR A 62 -3.10 1.85 -7.54
C THR A 62 -2.83 2.98 -6.55
N PHE A 63 -1.71 3.66 -6.73
CA PHE A 63 -1.30 4.80 -5.92
C PHE A 63 -1.51 6.10 -6.68
N LYS A 64 -1.84 7.17 -5.97
CA LYS A 64 -1.91 8.52 -6.52
C LYS A 64 -0.95 9.43 -5.77
N CYS A 65 -0.07 10.08 -6.51
CA CYS A 65 0.81 11.10 -5.95
C CYS A 65 -0.01 12.37 -5.63
N PRO A 66 0.03 12.88 -4.39
CA PRO A 66 -0.67 14.12 -4.04
C PRO A 66 -0.04 15.36 -4.71
N THR A 67 1.26 15.30 -5.05
CA THR A 67 2.02 16.41 -5.63
C THR A 67 1.75 16.55 -7.12
N CYS A 68 2.00 15.50 -7.90
CA CYS A 68 1.88 15.56 -9.36
C CYS A 68 0.58 14.94 -9.91
N SER A 69 -0.32 14.46 -9.05
CA SER A 69 -1.58 13.78 -9.41
C SER A 69 -1.41 12.55 -10.32
N THR A 70 -0.19 12.04 -10.47
CA THR A 70 0.08 10.85 -11.28
C THR A 70 -0.42 9.62 -10.54
N THR A 71 -1.21 8.82 -11.26
CA THR A 71 -1.73 7.54 -10.78
C THR A 71 -0.90 6.41 -11.38
N PHE A 72 -0.44 5.48 -10.56
CA PHE A 72 0.45 4.41 -11.00
C PHE A 72 0.33 3.17 -10.13
N GLU A 73 0.70 2.02 -10.70
CA GLU A 73 0.79 0.74 -9.99
C GLU A 73 2.26 0.37 -9.82
N VAL A 74 2.59 -0.24 -8.68
CA VAL A 74 3.94 -0.76 -8.42
C VAL A 74 3.87 -2.23 -8.00
N PRO A 75 4.90 -3.02 -8.31
CA PRO A 75 4.99 -4.38 -7.82
C PRO A 75 5.07 -4.38 -6.29
N LYS A 76 4.56 -5.44 -5.66
CA LYS A 76 4.51 -5.60 -4.19
C LYS A 76 5.87 -5.36 -3.51
N THR A 77 6.97 -5.67 -4.18
CA THR A 77 8.34 -5.48 -3.69
C THR A 77 8.78 -4.02 -3.55
N LYS A 78 8.06 -3.09 -4.19
CA LYS A 78 8.30 -1.64 -4.13
C LYS A 78 7.32 -0.91 -3.20
N ILE A 79 6.32 -1.61 -2.68
CA ILE A 79 5.35 -1.06 -1.72
C ILE A 79 5.96 -1.05 -0.31
N MET A 80 5.68 0.00 0.43
CA MET A 80 6.12 0.22 1.79
C MET A 80 4.91 0.44 2.70
N VAL A 81 5.16 0.48 4.00
CA VAL A 81 4.16 0.89 5.00
C VAL A 81 4.64 2.13 5.71
N ILE A 82 3.74 3.07 5.95
CA ILE A 82 3.96 4.23 6.81
C ILE A 82 3.12 4.14 8.06
#